data_AF-A0A1S9E4T0-F1
#
_entry.id   AF-A0A1S9E4T0-F1
#
_cell.length_a   1.000
_cell.length_b   1.000
_cell.length_c   1.000
_cell.angle_alpha   90.00
_cell.angle_beta   90.00
_cell.angle_gamma   90.00
#
_symmetry.space_group_name_H-M   'P 1'
#
loop_
_entity.id
_entity.type
_entity.pdbx_description
1 polymer ?
#
loop_
_entity_poly.entity_id
_entity_poly.type
_entity_poly.pdbx_seq_one_letter_code
_entity_poly.pdbx_strand_id
1 'polypeptide(L)'
;MNATIREILAKFGQLPTPVDTIADEADLYAAGLSSFASVQLMLGIEEAFDIEFPDNLLNRKSFASIRAIEDTVKLILDGKEAA
;
A
#
# COMPACT_ATOMS: atom_id res chain seq x y z
N MET A 1 10.17 5.49 0.39
CA MET A 1 8.73 5.11 0.41
C MET A 1 8.47 3.88 -0.43
N ASN A 2 8.72 3.91 -1.74
CA ASN A 2 8.44 2.78 -2.63
C ASN A 2 9.13 1.45 -2.19
N ALA A 3 10.42 1.49 -1.82
CA ALA A 3 11.13 0.29 -1.32
C ALA A 3 10.45 -0.33 -0.08
N THR A 4 10.07 0.48 0.90
CA THR A 4 9.36 0.03 2.12
C THR A 4 7.99 -0.55 1.77
N ILE A 5 7.21 0.10 0.89
CA ILE A 5 5.92 -0.42 0.42
C ILE A 5 6.12 -1.78 -0.27
N ARG A 6 7.18 -1.92 -1.09
CA ARG A 6 7.53 -3.18 -1.74
C ARG A 6 7.90 -4.28 -0.74
N GLU A 7 8.66 -3.96 0.31
CA GLU A 7 8.98 -4.91 1.38
C GLU A 7 7.74 -5.37 2.14
N ILE A 8 6.84 -4.44 2.49
CA ILE A 8 5.57 -4.77 3.17
C ILE A 8 4.69 -5.60 2.23
N LEU A 9 4.59 -5.24 0.95
CA LEU A 9 3.86 -6.00 -0.06
C LEU A 9 4.44 -7.41 -0.24
N ALA A 10 5.76 -7.57 -0.18
CA ALA A 10 6.39 -8.88 -0.27
C ALA A 10 6.11 -9.74 0.97
N LYS A 11 6.03 -9.12 2.15
CA LYS A 11 5.72 -9.81 3.42
C LYS A 11 4.24 -10.19 3.55
N PHE A 12 3.33 -9.27 3.21
CA PHE A 12 1.90 -9.39 3.51
C PHE A 12 1.02 -9.61 2.27
N GLY A 13 1.49 -9.21 1.09
CA GLY A 13 0.74 -9.30 -0.16
C GLY A 13 0.51 -10.73 -0.64
N GLN A 14 1.35 -11.69 -0.19
CA GLN A 14 1.30 -13.11 -0.57
C GLN A 14 1.12 -13.32 -2.08
N LEU A 15 1.75 -12.45 -2.88
CA LEU A 15 1.60 -12.45 -4.32
C LEU A 15 2.34 -13.66 -4.91
N PRO A 16 1.76 -14.31 -5.94
CA PRO A 16 2.42 -15.40 -6.64
C PRO A 16 3.66 -14.95 -7.43
N THR A 17 3.81 -13.64 -7.62
CA THR A 17 4.84 -13.00 -8.43
C THR A 17 5.74 -12.13 -7.55
N PRO A 18 7.06 -12.08 -7.80
CA PRO A 18 7.96 -11.23 -7.03
C PRO A 18 7.56 -9.76 -7.15
N VAL A 19 7.45 -9.07 -6.02
CA VAL A 19 7.13 -7.63 -6.00
C VAL A 19 8.10 -6.80 -6.82
N ASP A 20 9.37 -7.22 -6.93
CA ASP A 20 10.38 -6.54 -7.75
C ASP A 20 9.99 -6.44 -9.23
N THR A 21 9.25 -7.43 -9.72
CA THR A 21 8.78 -7.51 -11.11
C THR A 21 7.44 -6.81 -11.34
N ILE A 22 6.79 -6.34 -10.28
CA ILE A 22 5.53 -5.60 -10.36
C ILE A 22 5.85 -4.14 -10.64
N ALA A 23 5.29 -3.61 -11.73
CA ALA A 23 5.40 -2.20 -12.07
C ALA A 23 4.65 -1.34 -11.04
N ASP A 24 5.10 -0.12 -10.79
CA ASP A 24 4.49 0.72 -9.75
C ASP A 24 3.01 1.05 -10.04
N GLU A 25 2.64 1.08 -11.32
CA GLU A 25 1.28 1.33 -11.80
C GLU A 25 0.46 0.04 -12.05
N ALA A 26 1.05 -1.13 -11.79
CA ALA A 26 0.36 -2.41 -11.99
C ALA A 26 -0.75 -2.61 -10.96
N ASP A 27 -1.85 -3.25 -11.40
CA ASP A 27 -2.96 -3.61 -10.53
C ASP A 27 -2.58 -4.81 -9.66
N LEU A 28 -2.44 -4.56 -8.36
CA LEU A 28 -2.08 -5.56 -7.35
C LEU A 28 -3.18 -6.62 -7.20
N TYR A 29 -4.45 -6.24 -7.33
CA TYR A 29 -5.55 -7.22 -7.29
C TYR A 29 -5.52 -8.12 -8.52
N ALA A 30 -5.17 -7.58 -9.68
CA ALA A 30 -4.94 -8.40 -10.88
C ALA A 30 -3.70 -9.30 -10.74
N ALA A 31 -2.68 -8.85 -10.00
CA ALA A 31 -1.50 -9.64 -9.66
C ALA A 31 -1.77 -10.74 -8.62
N GLY A 32 -2.96 -10.77 -8.00
CA GLY A 32 -3.37 -11.80 -7.04
C GLY A 32 -3.51 -11.31 -5.59
N LEU A 33 -3.47 -9.99 -5.34
CA LEU A 33 -3.69 -9.44 -4.00
C LEU A 33 -5.11 -9.76 -3.53
N SER A 34 -5.21 -10.49 -2.42
CA SER A 34 -6.49 -10.78 -1.79
C SER A 34 -6.96 -9.63 -0.91
N SER A 35 -8.26 -9.54 -0.65
CA SER A 35 -8.81 -8.54 0.29
C SER A 35 -8.19 -8.65 1.69
N PHE A 36 -7.88 -9.87 2.14
CA PHE A 36 -7.21 -10.08 3.42
C PHE A 36 -5.76 -9.56 3.41
N ALA A 37 -5.02 -9.86 2.33
CA ALA A 37 -3.67 -9.35 2.14
C ALA A 37 -3.63 -7.81 2.06
N SER A 38 -4.64 -7.17 1.45
CA SER A 38 -4.73 -5.70 1.44
C SER A 38 -4.91 -5.09 2.82
N VAL A 39 -5.64 -5.74 3.73
CA VAL A 39 -5.77 -5.27 5.12
C VAL A 39 -4.46 -5.43 5.88
N GLN A 40 -3.76 -6.56 5.71
CA GLN A 40 -2.44 -6.77 6.32
C GLN A 40 -1.40 -5.77 5.79
N LEU A 41 -1.44 -5.49 4.49
CA LEU A 41 -0.61 -4.48 3.83
C LEU A 41 -0.86 -3.09 4.42
N MET A 42 -2.13 -2.69 4.58
CA MET A 42 -2.51 -1.43 5.23
C MET A 42 -1.91 -1.33 6.64
N LEU A 43 -2.15 -2.32 7.50
CA LEU A 43 -1.62 -2.32 8.87
C LEU A 43 -0.09 -2.22 8.90
N GLY A 44 0.59 -2.94 8.00
CA GLY A 44 2.05 -2.88 7.89
C GLY A 44 2.56 -1.51 7.43
N ILE A 45 1.81 -0.80 6.60
CA ILE A 45 2.13 0.57 6.16
C ILE A 45 1.91 1.56 7.30
N GLU A 46 0.79 1.46 8.02
CA GLU A 46 0.49 2.28 9.19
C GLU A 46 1.61 2.19 10.22
N GLU A 47 2.06 0.98 10.55
CA GLU A 47 3.15 0.75 11.49
C GLU A 47 4.51 1.24 10.96
N ALA A 48 4.80 1.04 9.68
CA ALA A 48 6.09 1.43 9.09
C ALA A 48 6.27 2.94 8.92
N PHE A 49 5.18 3.67 8.69
CA PHE A 49 5.19 5.12 8.47
C PHE A 49 4.65 5.92 9.66
N ASP A 50 4.20 5.24 10.73
CA ASP A 50 3.53 5.85 11.88
C ASP A 50 2.33 6.72 11.43
N ILE A 51 1.45 6.17 10.59
CA ILE A 51 0.26 6.84 10.07
C ILE A 51 -1.00 6.02 10.30
N GLU A 52 -2.17 6.65 10.15
CA GLU A 52 -3.46 5.98 10.16
C GLU A 52 -4.20 6.29 8.84
N PHE A 53 -4.72 5.27 8.17
CA PHE A 53 -5.51 5.46 6.95
C PHE A 53 -6.93 5.93 7.31
N PRO A 54 -7.35 7.11 6.83
CA PRO A 54 -8.73 7.55 7.04
C PRO A 54 -9.70 6.70 6.20
N ASP A 55 -10.93 6.52 6.67
CA ASP A 55 -11.98 5.72 5.99
C ASP A 55 -12.19 6.13 4.52
N ASN A 56 -12.04 7.43 4.20
CA ASN A 56 -12.18 7.94 2.83
C ASN A 56 -11.10 7.41 1.87
N LEU A 57 -9.92 7.08 2.40
CA LEU A 57 -8.79 6.54 1.65
C LEU A 57 -8.70 5.01 1.77
N LEU A 58 -9.51 4.37 2.62
CA LEU A 58 -9.55 2.92 2.82
C LEU A 58 -10.44 2.25 1.75
N ASN A 59 -10.03 2.36 0.48
CA ASN A 59 -10.78 1.87 -0.66
C ASN A 59 -9.89 1.13 -1.66
N ARG A 60 -10.53 0.35 -2.55
CA ARG A 60 -9.82 -0.47 -3.55
C ARG A 60 -8.87 0.35 -4.44
N LYS A 61 -9.18 1.62 -4.73
CA LYS A 61 -8.33 2.47 -5.59
C LYS A 61 -7.02 2.84 -4.89
N SER A 62 -7.06 3.15 -3.61
CA SER A 62 -5.85 3.50 -2.82
C SER A 62 -4.88 2.34 -2.71
N PHE A 63 -5.38 1.10 -2.71
CA PHE A 63 -4.57 -0.13 -2.67
C PHE A 63 -4.47 -0.83 -4.04
N ALA A 64 -4.89 -0.17 -5.12
CA ALA A 64 -4.90 -0.78 -6.45
C ALA A 64 -3.49 -1.00 -7.00
N SER A 65 -2.54 -0.10 -6.71
CA SER A 65 -1.18 -0.15 -7.22
C SER A 65 -0.18 0.38 -6.18
N ILE A 66 1.10 0.03 -6.35
CA ILE A 66 2.18 0.52 -5.46
C ILE A 66 2.21 2.06 -5.48
N ARG A 67 2.02 2.65 -6.66
CA ARG A 67 1.96 4.11 -6.83
C ARG A 67 0.76 4.73 -6.13
N ALA A 68 -0.42 4.10 -6.19
CA ALA A 68 -1.60 4.60 -5.47
C ALA A 68 -1.40 4.57 -3.95
N ILE A 69 -0.77 3.50 -3.44
CA ILE A 69 -0.40 3.40 -2.03
C ILE A 69 0.59 4.50 -1.66
N GLU A 70 1.65 4.67 -2.46
CA GLU A 70 2.65 5.72 -2.22
C GLU A 70 2.03 7.11 -2.19
N ASP A 71 1.14 7.42 -3.14
CA ASP A 71 0.44 8.71 -3.22
C ASP A 71 -0.46 8.93 -1.99
N THR A 72 -1.19 7.88 -1.58
CA THR A 72 -2.03 7.92 -0.37
C THR A 72 -1.22 8.15 0.89
N VAL A 73 -0.10 7.44 1.05
CA VAL A 73 0.81 7.60 2.20
C VAL A 73 1.41 9.00 2.20
N LYS A 74 1.84 9.52 1.04
CA LYS A 74 2.33 10.90 0.93
C LYS A 74 1.27 11.91 1.33
N LEU A 75 0.05 11.74 0.84
CA LEU A 75 -1.07 12.63 1.17
C LEU A 75 -1.36 12.63 2.67
N ILE A 76 -1.32 11.47 3.33
CA ILE A 76 -1.54 11.36 4.77
C ILE A 76 -0.39 12.03 5.54
N LEU A 77 0.86 11.77 5.16
CA LEU A 77 2.03 12.38 5.80
C LEU A 77 2.03 13.91 5.66
N ASP A 78 1.75 14.43 4.47
CA ASP A 78 1.66 15.87 4.19
C ASP A 78 0.50 16.52 4.97
N GLY A 79 -0.65 15.83 5.06
CA GLY A 79 -1.78 16.27 5.89
C GLY A 79 -1.51 16.21 7.40
N LYS A 80 -0.64 15.30 7.87
CA LYS A 80 -0.25 15.16 9.28
C LYS A 80 0.70 16.29 9.73
N GLU A 81 1.49 16.88 8.81
CA GLU A 81 2.33 18.06 9.09
C GLU A 81 1.53 19.37 9.22
N ALA A 82 0.28 19.40 8.75
CA ALA A 82 -0.57 20.59 8.79
C ALA A 82 -1.45 20.72 10.06
N ALA A 83 -1.37 19.77 11.00
CA ALA A 83 -2.19 19.70 12.21
C ALA A 83 -1.42 20.02 13.50
#